data_AF-A0A4Q4BQ73-F1
#
_entry.id   AF-A0A4Q4BQ73-F1
#
_cell.length_a   1.000
_cell.length_b   1.000
_cell.length_c   1.000
_cell.angle_alpha   90.00
_cell.angle_beta   90.00
_cell.angle_gamma   90.00
#
_symmetry.space_group_name_H-M   'P 1'
#
loop_
_entity.id
_entity.type
_entity.pdbx_description
1 polymer ?
#
loop_
_entity_poly.entity_id
_entity_poly.type
_entity_poly.pdbx_seq_one_letter_code
_entity_poly.pdbx_strand_id
1 'polypeptide(L)' 'MTTVVVGAGIVGTAIAHELQKRGRQVVLLDRDGPGKGASFGNMASIAVTEFMPSSRPSVWKQIPGWILDPEGPVRV' A
#
# COMPACT_ATOMS: atom_id res chain seq x y z
N MET A 1 3.49 27.10 9.55
CA MET A 1 3.08 26.78 8.17
C MET A 1 2.17 25.57 8.22
N THR A 2 0.98 25.66 7.63
CA THR A 2 -0.01 24.56 7.64
C THR A 2 0.19 23.67 6.44
N THR A 3 0.28 22.35 6.65
CA THR A 3 0.34 21.35 5.57
C THR A 3 -1.06 20.78 5.32
N VAL A 4 -1.52 20.79 4.08
CA VAL A 4 -2.81 20.20 3.70
C VAL A 4 -2.56 18.83 3.08
N VAL A 5 -3.25 17.81 3.58
CA VAL A 5 -3.29 16.46 3.00
C VAL A 5 -4.65 16.27 2.36
N VAL A 6 -4.67 15.94 1.07
CA VAL A 6 -5.91 15.73 0.30
C VAL A 6 -6.16 14.24 0.16
N GLY A 7 -7.32 13.78 0.62
CA GLY A 7 -7.73 12.38 0.71
C GLY A 7 -7.53 11.82 2.12
N ALA A 8 -8.62 11.40 2.75
CA ALA A 8 -8.66 10.80 4.09
C ALA A 8 -8.85 9.26 4.03
N GLY A 9 -8.33 8.62 2.97
CA GLY A 9 -8.08 7.17 2.97
C GLY A 9 -6.85 6.79 3.79
N ILE A 10 -6.57 5.49 3.94
CA ILE A 10 -5.53 4.95 4.85
C ILE A 10 -4.15 5.59 4.66
N VAL A 11 -3.77 5.89 3.42
CA VAL A 11 -2.48 6.53 3.11
C VAL A 11 -2.46 7.99 3.59
N GLY A 12 -3.52 8.75 3.31
CA GLY A 12 -3.60 10.16 3.69
C GLY A 12 -3.70 10.35 5.20
N THR A 13 -4.46 9.52 5.91
CA THR A 13 -4.49 9.53 7.38
C THR A 13 -3.14 9.14 7.98
N ALA A 14 -2.44 8.15 7.43
CA ALA A 14 -1.10 7.78 7.89
C ALA A 14 -0.09 8.94 7.72
N ILE A 15 -0.12 9.62 6.57
CA ILE A 15 0.72 10.79 6.31
C ILE A 15 0.39 11.92 7.29
N ALA A 16 -0.89 12.26 7.44
CA ALA A 16 -1.33 13.34 8.32
C ALA A 16 -0.92 13.07 9.78
N HIS A 17 -1.08 11.83 10.25
CA HIS A 17 -0.67 11.40 11.58
C HIS A 17 0.84 11.56 11.80
N GLU A 18 1.66 11.10 10.87
CA GLU A 18 3.11 11.19 10.98
C GLU A 18 3.61 12.65 10.90
N LEU A 19 2.98 13.50 10.08
CA LEU A 19 3.26 14.93 10.04
C LEU A 19 2.87 15.63 11.36
N GLN A 20 1.73 15.30 11.94
CA GLN A 20 1.33 15.81 13.26
C GLN A 20 2.30 15.37 14.36
N LYS A 21 2.74 14.10 14.38
CA LYS A 21 3.76 13.61 15.32
C LYS A 21 5.08 14.38 15.22
N ARG A 22 5.42 14.88 14.04
CA ARG A 22 6.61 15.74 13.81
C ARG A 22 6.37 17.21 14.16
N GLY A 23 5.27 17.54 14.84
CA GLY A 23 4.94 18.89 15.29
C GLY A 23 4.39 19.81 14.18
N ARG A 24 3.96 19.26 13.04
CA ARG A 24 3.36 20.08 11.98
C ARG A 24 1.86 20.25 12.20
N GLN A 25 1.37 21.45 11.90
CA GLN A 25 -0.05 21.71 11.79
C GLN A 25 -0.55 21.11 10.47
N VAL A 26 -1.49 20.18 10.54
CA VAL A 26 -2.03 19.46 9.38
C VAL A 26 -3.52 19.66 9.26
N VAL A 27 -3.98 19.93 8.04
CA VAL A 27 -5.40 19.87 7.66
C VAL A 27 -5.58 18.66 6.77
N LEU A 28 -6.43 17.72 7.19
CA LEU A 28 -6.82 16.58 6.37
C LEU A 28 -8.15 16.91 5.68
N LEU A 29 -8.12 17.03 4.36
CA LEU A 29 -9.27 17.38 3.53
C LEU A 29 -9.72 16.15 2.75
N ASP A 30 -11.01 15.81 2.84
CA ASP A 30 -11.62 14.77 2.03
C ASP A 30 -13.02 15.22 1.59
N ARG A 31 -13.44 14.83 0.39
CA ARG A 31 -14.73 15.21 -0.19
C ARG A 31 -15.88 14.43 0.43
N ASP A 32 -15.72 13.12 0.60
CA ASP A 32 -16.81 12.19 0.93
C ASP A 32 -16.76 11.76 2.41
N GLY A 33 -15.63 12.04 3.07
CA GLY A 33 -15.35 11.78 4.47
C GLY A 33 -14.29 10.68 4.66
N PRO A 34 -13.71 10.56 5.86
CA PRO A 34 -12.63 9.61 6.11
C PRO A 34 -12.97 8.18 5.73
N GLY A 35 -12.04 7.53 5.03
CA GLY A 35 -12.13 6.12 4.67
C GLY A 35 -13.15 5.77 3.58
N LYS A 36 -13.97 6.70 3.06
CA LYS A 36 -15.08 6.36 2.15
C LYS A 36 -14.69 6.02 0.70
N GLY A 37 -13.43 6.21 0.32
CA GLY A 37 -12.90 5.86 -1.01
C GLY A 37 -12.45 4.40 -1.11
N ALA A 38 -11.33 4.17 -1.81
CA ALA A 38 -10.73 2.83 -1.96
C ALA A 38 -10.46 2.11 -0.61
N SER A 39 -10.28 2.88 0.47
CA SER A 39 -10.10 2.32 1.82
C SER A 39 -11.38 1.76 2.45
N PHE A 40 -12.58 2.02 1.92
CA PHE A 40 -13.82 1.46 2.47
C PHE A 40 -13.99 0.00 2.04
N GLY A 41 -13.81 -0.28 0.74
CA GLY A 41 -14.01 -1.59 0.12
C GLY A 41 -12.74 -2.42 -0.02
N ASN A 42 -11.76 -2.23 0.87
CA ASN A 42 -10.48 -2.94 0.77
C ASN A 42 -10.53 -4.32 1.47
N MET A 43 -9.67 -5.26 1.05
CA MET A 43 -9.60 -6.63 1.59
C MET A 43 -9.09 -6.71 3.04
N ALA A 44 -8.52 -5.62 3.56
CA ALA A 44 -7.88 -5.49 4.87
C ALA A 44 -6.76 -6.50 5.14
N SER A 45 -6.26 -7.17 4.10
CA SER A 45 -5.13 -8.10 4.20
C SER A 45 -3.82 -7.34 4.35
N ILE A 46 -3.03 -7.73 5.34
CA ILE A 46 -1.67 -7.25 5.52
C ILE A 46 -0.74 -8.26 4.85
N ALA A 47 -0.41 -8.01 3.59
CA ALA A 47 0.50 -8.84 2.81
C ALA A 47 1.96 -8.56 3.23
N VAL A 48 2.47 -9.32 4.19
CA VAL A 48 3.86 -9.20 4.69
C VAL A 48 4.86 -9.91 3.75
N THR A 49 4.42 -10.89 2.96
CA THR A 49 5.26 -11.79 2.16
C THR A 49 5.13 -11.62 0.64
N GLU A 50 4.20 -10.80 0.15
CA GLU A 50 3.95 -10.59 -1.29
C GLU A 50 4.88 -9.51 -1.87
N PHE A 51 6.20 -9.70 -1.76
CA PHE A 51 7.21 -8.74 -2.25
C PHE A 51 7.23 -8.63 -3.79
N MET A 52 6.78 -9.67 -4.49
CA MET A 52 6.78 -9.73 -5.95
C MET A 52 5.34 -9.60 -6.48
N PRO A 53 4.96 -8.46 -7.07
CA PRO A 53 3.65 -8.36 -7.71
C PRO A 53 3.60 -9.33 -8.88
N SER A 54 2.68 -10.29 -8.84
CA SER A 54 2.42 -11.23 -9.94
C SER A 54 2.08 -10.50 -11.25
N SER A 55 1.66 -9.24 -11.16
CA SER A 55 1.36 -8.35 -12.28
C SER A 55 2.59 -7.73 -12.97
N ARG A 56 3.80 -7.82 -12.39
CA ARG A 56 5.01 -7.32 -13.07
C ARG A 56 5.43 -8.29 -14.18
N PRO A 57 5.61 -7.84 -15.44
CA PRO A 57 6.05 -8.70 -16.54
C PRO A 57 7.39 -9.42 -16.29
N SER A 58 8.25 -8.85 -15.45
CA SER A 58 9.51 -9.46 -15.04
C SER A 58 9.36 -10.68 -14.12
N VAL A 59 8.22 -10.84 -13.43
CA VAL A 59 7.95 -12.04 -12.60
C VAL A 59 7.74 -13.25 -13.51
N TRP A 60 6.99 -13.09 -14.60
CA TRP A 60 6.75 -14.16 -15.58
C TRP A 60 8.04 -14.72 -16.18
N LYS A 61 9.07 -13.88 -16.34
CA LYS A 61 10.40 -14.31 -16.82
C LYS A 61 11.18 -15.14 -15.79
N GLN A 62 10.87 -15.00 -14.50
CA GLN A 62 11.55 -15.70 -13.41
C GLN A 62 10.90 -17.05 -13.07
N ILE A 63 9.62 -17.24 -13.43
CA ILE A 63 8.86 -18.47 -13.18
C ILE A 63 9.56 -19.74 -13.70
N PRO A 64 10.10 -19.81 -14.94
CA PRO A 64 10.79 -21.02 -15.40
C PRO A 64 12.01 -21.38 -14.56
N GLY A 65 12.73 -20.37 -14.05
CA GLY A 65 13.87 -20.58 -13.14
C GLY A 65 13.43 -21.07 -11.76
N TRP A 66 12.32 -20.55 -11.24
CA TRP A 66 11.77 -20.97 -9.95
C TRP A 66 11.21 -22.39 -9.94
N ILE A 67 10.66 -22.87 -11.05
CA ILE A 67 10.21 -24.27 -11.18
C ILE A 67 11.39 -25.25 -11.09
N LEU A 68 12.57 -24.84 -11.56
CA LEU A 68 13.79 -25.65 -11.54
C LEU A 68 14.60 -25.49 -10.24
N ASP A 69 14.25 -24.52 -9.40
CA ASP A 69 14.93 -24.24 -8.13
C ASP A 69 14.25 -25.05 -7.01
N PRO A 70 14.97 -25.97 -6.33
CA PRO A 70 14.43 -26.72 -5.20
C PRO A 70 13.93 -25.84 -4.06
N GLU A 71 14.51 -24.65 -3.88
CA GLU A 71 14.11 -23.67 -2.86
C GLU A 71 13.22 -22.55 -3.46
N GLY A 72 12.81 -22.71 -4.72
CA GLY A 72 12.03 -21.73 -5.46
C GLY A 72 10.61 -21.53 -4.90
N PRO A 73 10.04 -20.31 -5.06
CA PRO A 73 8.70 -19.97 -4.56
C PRO A 73 7.55 -20.61 -5.36
N VAL A 74 7.86 -21.31 -6.46
CA VAL A 74 6.88 -21.96 -7.33
C VAL A 74 7.23 -23.44 -7.42
N ARG A 75 6.32 -24.31 -6.97
CA ARG A 75 6.43 -25.77 -7.12
C ARG A 75 5.23 -26.31 -7.89
N VAL A 76 5.44 -27.40 -8.63
CA VAL A 76 4.42 -28.17 -9.35
C VAL A 76 4.14 -29.46 -8.61
#